data_AF-A0A0N1GA52-F1
#
_entry.id   AF-A0A0N1GA52-F1
#
_cell.length_a   1.000
_cell.length_b   1.000
_cell.length_c   1.000
_cell.angle_alpha   90.00
_cell.angle_beta   90.00
_cell.angle_gamma   90.00
#
_symmetry.space_group_name_H-M   'P 1'
#
loop_
_entity.id
_entity.type
_entity.pdbx_description
1 polymer ?
#
loop_
_entity_poly.entity_id
_entity_poly.type
_entity_poly.pdbx_seq_one_letter_code
_entity_poly.pdbx_strand_id
1 'polypeptide(L)'
;MTTTAENRTATALRHRLLAVDVCNRAKAQYEIAVLDHVSAQIAETFPDTTHLTLAQNMRDRSVEVHALWTTHDGGTEELLLDVGEYRQLLAPRLDFAEIDDDLSDALEELDAAAWNAVRPEPRRGGHWALDLTPPDRAVRIAELVRRYYPEAELLDVDLSTSPCRVFGVVHVGDDMEDSSASGTWVPPVGRPPAWPKETERRIAALIEQIQLLPHLRAQHLLSAGGPTEYRALLPLPQPVPESPVGETGNDNTQGMS
;
A
#
# COMPACT_ATOMS: atom_id res chain seq x y z
N MET A 1 42.44 -1.00 33.30
CA MET A 1 41.61 0.19 33.60
C MET A 1 41.01 0.82 32.34
N THR A 2 40.72 0.04 31.29
CA THR A 2 40.21 0.51 29.98
C THR A 2 38.67 0.37 29.81
N THR A 3 38.01 -0.32 30.74
CA THR A 3 36.62 -0.79 30.61
C THR A 3 35.53 0.29 30.67
N THR A 4 35.75 1.39 31.40
CA THR A 4 34.68 2.40 31.61
C THR A 4 34.52 3.34 30.42
N ALA A 5 35.61 3.67 29.71
CA ALA A 5 35.57 4.53 28.54
C ALA A 5 35.02 3.78 27.31
N GLU A 6 35.45 2.53 27.10
CA GLU A 6 34.95 1.64 26.04
C GLU A 6 33.44 1.37 26.19
N ASN A 7 32.97 1.12 27.42
CA ASN A 7 31.53 0.93 27.69
C ASN A 7 30.69 2.20 27.44
N ARG A 8 31.22 3.40 27.70
CA ARG A 8 30.52 4.66 27.40
C ARG A 8 30.42 4.90 25.90
N THR A 9 31.49 4.65 25.15
CA THR A 9 31.49 4.78 23.68
C THR A 9 30.52 3.80 23.03
N ALA A 10 30.49 2.54 23.49
CA ALA A 10 29.53 1.55 23.00
C ALA A 10 28.08 1.94 23.28
N THR A 11 27.80 2.50 24.46
CA THR A 11 26.47 2.98 24.84
C THR A 11 26.05 4.19 24.01
N ALA A 12 26.94 5.17 23.82
CA ALA A 12 26.68 6.34 23.00
C ALA A 12 26.42 5.98 21.52
N LEU A 13 27.19 5.02 20.98
CA LEU A 13 26.96 4.49 19.64
C LEU A 13 25.59 3.82 19.53
N ARG A 14 25.20 3.00 20.52
CA ARG A 14 23.87 2.36 20.55
C ARG A 14 22.75 3.41 20.58
N HIS A 15 22.85 4.43 21.43
CA HIS A 15 21.84 5.49 21.49
C HIS A 15 21.76 6.29 20.19
N ARG A 16 22.90 6.57 19.55
CA ARG A 16 22.92 7.23 18.24
C ARG A 16 22.22 6.37 17.18
N LEU A 17 22.51 5.07 17.12
CA LEU A 17 21.88 4.16 16.15
C LEU A 17 20.38 4.06 16.37
N LEU A 18 19.93 3.99 17.64
CA LEU A 18 18.51 4.01 17.98
C LEU A 18 17.84 5.33 17.58
N ALA A 19 18.48 6.47 17.83
CA ALA A 19 17.94 7.77 17.43
C ALA A 19 17.80 7.89 15.91
N VAL A 20 18.79 7.40 15.15
CA VAL A 20 18.73 7.36 13.68
C VAL A 20 17.59 6.47 13.21
N ASP A 21 17.43 5.26 13.77
CA ASP A 21 16.32 4.36 13.42
C ASP A 21 14.94 5.00 13.68
N VAL A 22 14.77 5.68 14.83
CA VAL A 22 13.53 6.39 15.17
C VAL A 22 13.26 7.52 14.18
N CYS A 23 14.26 8.33 13.84
CA CYS A 23 14.10 9.41 12.86
C CYS A 23 13.74 8.87 11.47
N ASN A 24 14.43 7.82 11.00
CA ASN A 24 14.16 7.23 9.71
C ASN A 24 12.74 6.63 9.64
N ARG A 25 12.28 5.99 10.71
CA ARG A 25 10.91 5.46 10.78
C ARG A 25 9.87 6.58 10.80
N ALA A 26 10.11 7.65 11.54
CA ALA A 26 9.23 8.81 11.55
C ALA A 26 9.16 9.49 10.18
N LYS A 27 10.30 9.57 9.48
CA LYS A 27 10.37 10.08 8.09
C LYS A 27 9.55 9.20 7.14
N ALA A 28 9.78 7.89 7.14
CA ALA A 28 9.01 6.97 6.30
C ALA A 28 7.50 7.01 6.60
N GLN A 29 7.10 7.20 7.86
CA GLN A 29 5.70 7.40 8.23
C GLN A 29 5.12 8.70 7.66
N TYR A 30 5.89 9.79 7.72
CA TYR A 30 5.50 11.06 7.14
C TYR A 30 5.32 10.95 5.63
N GLU A 31 6.28 10.34 4.92
CA GLU A 31 6.22 10.13 3.46
C GLU A 31 4.95 9.37 3.05
N ILE A 32 4.60 8.27 3.75
CA ILE A 32 3.37 7.53 3.46
C ILE A 32 2.10 8.33 3.82
N ALA A 33 2.14 9.12 4.90
CA ALA A 33 1.02 9.99 5.27
C ALA A 33 0.77 11.09 4.24
N VAL A 34 1.83 11.64 3.61
CA VAL A 34 1.71 12.58 2.49
C VAL A 34 1.06 11.89 1.29
N LEU A 35 1.46 10.66 0.95
CA LEU A 35 0.79 9.90 -0.12
C LEU A 35 -0.70 9.66 0.17
N ASP A 36 -1.07 9.38 1.43
CA ASP A 36 -2.47 9.27 1.84
C ASP A 36 -3.22 10.58 1.67
N HIS A 37 -2.60 11.70 2.07
CA HIS A 37 -3.18 13.03 1.94
C HIS A 37 -3.46 13.38 0.47
N VAL A 38 -2.44 13.27 -0.38
CA VAL A 38 -2.56 13.53 -1.82
C VAL A 38 -3.59 12.59 -2.44
N SER A 39 -3.55 11.30 -2.13
CA SER A 39 -4.52 10.33 -2.68
C SER A 39 -5.95 10.66 -2.29
N ALA A 40 -6.19 11.09 -1.05
CA ALA A 40 -7.50 11.51 -0.59
C ALA A 40 -7.99 12.78 -1.29
N GLN A 41 -7.15 13.80 -1.45
CA GLN A 41 -7.48 15.02 -2.18
C GLN A 41 -7.84 14.73 -3.65
N ILE A 42 -7.04 13.90 -4.33
CA ILE A 42 -7.33 13.47 -5.70
C ILE A 42 -8.64 12.71 -5.75
N ALA A 43 -8.86 11.73 -4.87
CA ALA A 43 -10.06 10.90 -4.88
C ALA A 43 -11.35 11.69 -4.57
N GLU A 44 -11.27 12.74 -3.75
CA GLU A 44 -12.41 13.63 -3.48
C GLU A 44 -12.86 14.39 -4.73
N THR A 45 -11.91 14.80 -5.58
CA THR A 45 -12.20 15.58 -6.79
C THR A 45 -12.39 14.71 -8.04
N PHE A 46 -11.64 13.61 -8.14
CA PHE A 46 -11.53 12.70 -9.27
C PHE A 46 -11.55 11.23 -8.79
N PRO A 47 -12.71 10.72 -8.36
CA PRO A 47 -12.82 9.44 -7.65
C PRO A 47 -12.40 8.21 -8.47
N ASP A 48 -12.46 8.30 -9.81
CA ASP A 48 -12.09 7.19 -10.70
C ASP A 48 -10.56 7.10 -10.94
N THR A 49 -9.78 8.02 -10.36
CA THR A 49 -8.33 8.04 -10.54
C THR A 49 -7.69 6.87 -9.80
N THR A 50 -6.82 6.14 -10.51
CA THR A 50 -6.08 5.00 -9.97
C THR A 50 -4.60 5.31 -9.80
N HIS A 51 -4.05 6.16 -10.66
CA HIS A 51 -2.64 6.58 -10.60
C HIS A 51 -2.45 7.94 -11.27
N LEU A 52 -1.34 8.58 -10.92
CA LEU A 52 -0.88 9.84 -11.48
C LEU A 52 0.33 9.57 -12.36
N THR A 53 0.48 10.29 -13.48
CA THR A 53 1.80 10.41 -14.12
C THR A 53 2.50 11.64 -13.59
N LEU A 54 3.75 11.48 -13.17
CA LEU A 54 4.60 12.54 -12.69
C LEU A 54 5.92 12.58 -13.44
N ALA A 55 6.52 13.77 -13.55
CA ALA A 55 7.90 13.93 -13.95
C ALA A 55 8.71 14.42 -12.76
N GLN A 56 9.95 13.92 -12.65
CA GLN A 56 10.89 14.43 -11.67
C GLN A 56 11.95 15.26 -12.39
N ASN A 57 12.08 16.52 -11.99
CA ASN A 57 13.16 17.37 -12.42
C ASN A 57 14.43 16.99 -11.64
N MET A 58 15.36 16.32 -12.32
CA MET A 58 16.59 15.82 -11.70
C MET A 58 17.52 16.91 -11.13
N ARG A 59 17.33 18.19 -11.50
CA ARG A 59 18.21 19.27 -11.08
C ARG A 59 17.88 19.78 -9.67
N ASP A 60 16.60 19.91 -9.37
CA ASP A 60 16.09 20.45 -8.10
C ASP A 60 15.24 19.43 -7.34
N ARG A 61 15.08 18.22 -7.89
CA ARG A 61 14.27 17.11 -7.37
C ARG A 61 12.78 17.42 -7.23
N SER A 62 12.33 18.52 -7.83
CA SER A 62 10.89 18.82 -7.87
C SER A 62 10.14 17.76 -8.68
N VAL A 63 8.93 17.48 -8.22
CA VAL A 63 7.98 16.58 -8.85
C VAL A 63 6.84 17.41 -9.42
N GLU A 64 6.46 17.12 -10.67
CA GLU A 64 5.31 17.76 -11.31
C GLU A 64 4.31 16.69 -11.75
N VAL A 65 3.05 16.83 -11.33
CA VAL A 65 1.94 16.00 -11.79
C VAL A 65 1.51 16.44 -13.19
N HIS A 66 1.56 15.51 -14.14
CA HIS A 66 1.19 15.75 -15.53
C HIS A 66 -0.19 15.24 -15.90
N ALA A 67 -0.64 14.13 -15.31
CA ALA A 67 -1.88 13.50 -15.74
C ALA A 67 -2.51 12.61 -14.66
N LEU A 68 -3.84 12.53 -14.71
CA LEU A 68 -4.66 11.61 -13.90
C LEU A 68 -5.16 10.47 -14.78
N TRP A 69 -5.05 9.22 -14.31
CA TRP A 69 -5.41 8.04 -15.06
C TRP A 69 -6.29 7.09 -14.28
N THR A 70 -7.20 6.43 -14.98
CA THR A 70 -7.92 5.27 -14.47
C THR A 70 -7.37 3.97 -15.06
N THR A 71 -7.50 2.87 -14.31
CA THR A 71 -7.09 1.53 -14.74
C THR A 71 -8.29 0.61 -14.60
N HIS A 72 -8.82 0.17 -15.73
CA HIS A 72 -9.96 -0.73 -15.80
C HIS A 72 -9.56 -2.19 -15.54
N ASP A 73 -10.56 -3.02 -15.27
CA ASP A 73 -10.38 -4.46 -15.20
C ASP A 73 -9.77 -5.01 -16.50
N GLY A 74 -8.73 -5.84 -16.34
CA GLY A 74 -7.88 -6.28 -17.45
C GLY A 74 -6.64 -5.40 -17.70
N GLY A 75 -6.47 -4.31 -16.95
CA GLY A 75 -5.25 -3.49 -16.98
C GLY A 75 -5.20 -2.45 -18.10
N THR A 76 -6.37 -2.08 -18.65
CA THR A 76 -6.45 -1.01 -19.65
C THR A 76 -6.43 0.34 -18.94
N GLU A 77 -5.48 1.19 -19.31
CA GLU A 77 -5.33 2.54 -18.75
C GLU A 77 -6.01 3.58 -19.65
N GLU A 78 -6.76 4.50 -19.04
CA GLU A 78 -7.46 5.61 -19.70
C GLU A 78 -7.09 6.94 -19.04
N LEU A 79 -6.77 7.94 -19.88
CA LEU A 79 -6.44 9.28 -19.43
C LEU A 79 -7.74 9.99 -19.02
N LEU A 80 -7.85 10.35 -17.74
CA LEU A 80 -8.98 11.13 -17.25
C LEU A 80 -8.75 12.63 -17.47
N LEU A 81 -7.52 13.08 -17.24
CA LEU A 81 -7.18 14.50 -17.24
C LEU A 81 -5.70 14.72 -17.54
N ASP A 82 -5.42 15.60 -18.51
CA ASP A 82 -4.10 16.17 -18.70
C ASP A 82 -3.95 17.41 -17.79
N VAL A 83 -3.26 17.25 -16.68
CA VAL A 83 -3.07 18.33 -15.70
C VAL A 83 -2.24 19.45 -16.31
N GLY A 84 -1.24 19.14 -17.15
CA GLY A 84 -0.39 20.13 -17.80
C GLY A 84 -1.18 21.11 -18.68
N GLU A 85 -2.17 20.62 -19.42
CA GLU A 85 -3.03 21.44 -20.27
C GLU A 85 -4.08 22.24 -19.46
N TYR A 86 -4.65 21.62 -18.42
CA TYR A 86 -5.83 22.16 -17.72
C TYR A 86 -5.54 22.79 -16.35
N ARG A 87 -4.28 22.85 -15.90
CA ARG A 87 -3.87 23.27 -14.54
C ARG A 87 -4.56 24.53 -14.02
N GLN A 88 -4.56 25.61 -14.82
CA GLN A 88 -5.15 26.90 -14.40
C GLN A 88 -6.67 26.85 -14.23
N LEU A 89 -7.35 25.99 -15.00
CA LEU A 89 -8.80 25.81 -14.91
C LEU A 89 -9.19 24.93 -13.72
N LEU A 90 -8.26 24.10 -13.24
CA LEU A 90 -8.45 23.17 -12.13
C LEU A 90 -8.11 23.75 -10.77
N ALA A 91 -7.29 24.81 -10.73
CA ALA A 91 -6.84 25.46 -9.49
C ALA A 91 -7.96 25.77 -8.46
N PRO A 92 -9.20 26.15 -8.85
CA PRO A 92 -10.27 26.37 -7.87
C PRO A 92 -10.81 25.09 -7.22
N ARG A 93 -10.55 23.92 -7.80
CA ARG A 93 -11.03 22.61 -7.33
C ARG A 93 -9.97 21.84 -6.58
N LEU A 94 -8.72 21.99 -7.01
CA LEU A 94 -7.59 21.22 -6.48
C LEU A 94 -6.30 22.01 -6.70
N ASP A 95 -5.53 22.20 -5.64
CA ASP A 95 -4.24 22.91 -5.72
C ASP A 95 -3.12 21.95 -6.11
N PHE A 96 -2.89 21.82 -7.41
CA PHE A 96 -1.78 21.01 -7.93
C PHE A 96 -0.41 21.56 -7.54
N ALA A 97 -0.27 22.84 -7.17
CA ALA A 97 1.02 23.35 -6.71
C ALA A 97 1.35 22.80 -5.31
N GLU A 98 0.37 22.77 -4.41
CA GLU A 98 0.51 22.12 -3.10
C GLU A 98 0.80 20.62 -3.25
N ILE A 99 0.09 19.92 -4.14
CA ILE A 99 0.34 18.50 -4.42
C ILE A 99 1.75 18.26 -4.96
N ASP A 100 2.22 19.10 -5.88
CA ASP A 100 3.58 18.98 -6.44
C ASP A 100 4.64 19.19 -5.35
N ASP A 101 4.44 20.16 -4.45
CA ASP A 101 5.33 20.44 -3.32
C ASP A 101 5.34 19.25 -2.34
N ASP A 102 4.16 18.76 -1.95
CA ASP A 102 4.00 17.58 -1.07
C ASP A 102 4.67 16.33 -1.66
N LEU A 103 4.47 16.08 -2.95
CA LEU A 103 5.12 14.95 -3.64
C LEU A 103 6.62 15.15 -3.79
N SER A 104 7.09 16.39 -3.98
CA SER A 104 8.51 16.70 -4.01
C SER A 104 9.19 16.38 -2.69
N ASP A 105 8.55 16.72 -1.57
CA ASP A 105 9.04 16.42 -0.22
C ASP A 105 9.00 14.91 0.06
N ALA A 106 7.90 14.23 -0.27
CA ALA A 106 7.75 12.79 -0.01
C ALA A 106 8.67 11.91 -0.88
N LEU A 107 9.05 12.38 -2.08
CA LEU A 107 9.89 11.65 -3.03
C LEU A 107 11.32 12.21 -3.14
N GLU A 108 11.72 13.11 -2.23
CA GLU A 108 13.01 13.83 -2.28
C GLU A 108 14.22 12.89 -2.34
N GLU A 109 14.19 11.80 -1.57
CA GLU A 109 15.24 10.79 -1.51
C GLU A 109 14.81 9.54 -2.30
N LEU A 110 15.72 8.98 -3.10
CA LEU A 110 15.42 7.80 -3.94
C LEU A 110 15.16 6.53 -3.13
N ASP A 111 15.55 6.51 -1.85
CA ASP A 111 15.27 5.46 -0.87
C ASP A 111 14.11 5.81 0.07
N ALA A 112 13.38 6.90 -0.18
CA ALA A 112 12.14 7.21 0.52
C ALA A 112 11.11 6.08 0.35
N ALA A 113 10.36 5.79 1.41
CA ALA A 113 9.35 4.73 1.42
C ALA A 113 8.22 4.99 0.41
N ALA A 114 7.97 6.26 0.09
CA ALA A 114 6.99 6.66 -0.92
C ALA A 114 7.31 6.13 -2.33
N TRP A 115 8.59 5.89 -2.67
CA TRP A 115 8.98 5.33 -3.97
C TRP A 115 8.42 3.92 -4.22
N ASN A 116 8.01 3.19 -3.16
CA ASN A 116 7.37 1.89 -3.33
C ASN A 116 6.02 1.96 -4.05
N ALA A 117 5.33 3.12 -4.00
CA ALA A 117 4.10 3.37 -4.75
C ALA A 117 4.37 3.83 -6.20
N VAL A 118 5.63 4.07 -6.56
CA VAL A 118 6.03 4.63 -7.86
C VAL A 118 6.55 3.52 -8.78
N ARG A 119 6.20 3.61 -10.07
CA ARG A 119 6.67 2.72 -11.13
C ARG A 119 7.18 3.50 -12.33
N PRO A 120 8.16 2.97 -13.08
CA PRO A 120 8.52 3.55 -14.37
C PRO A 120 7.30 3.57 -15.31
N GLU A 121 7.05 4.71 -15.96
CA GLU A 121 6.01 4.81 -16.98
C GLU A 121 6.52 4.17 -18.30
N PRO A 122 5.94 3.04 -18.76
CA PRO A 122 6.48 2.30 -19.91
C PRO A 122 6.47 3.08 -21.22
N ARG A 123 5.59 4.09 -21.36
CA ARG A 123 5.37 4.79 -22.64
C ARG A 123 6.17 6.08 -22.80
N ARG A 124 6.69 6.67 -21.71
CA ARG A 124 7.39 7.95 -21.75
C ARG A 124 8.64 7.91 -20.86
N GLY A 125 9.81 7.87 -21.50
CA GLY A 125 11.08 7.98 -20.78
C GLY A 125 11.13 9.24 -19.92
N GLY A 126 11.57 9.10 -18.67
CA GLY A 126 11.66 10.21 -17.71
C GLY A 126 10.36 10.55 -16.97
N HIS A 127 9.30 9.77 -17.17
CA HIS A 127 8.06 9.88 -16.39
C HIS A 127 7.88 8.64 -15.51
N TRP A 128 7.15 8.83 -14.43
CA TRP A 128 6.81 7.80 -13.48
C TRP A 128 5.30 7.77 -13.28
N ALA A 129 4.76 6.62 -12.94
CA ALA A 129 3.39 6.50 -12.47
C ALA A 129 3.40 6.27 -10.95
N LEU A 130 2.65 7.08 -10.22
CA LEU A 130 2.39 6.94 -8.79
C LEU A 130 1.00 6.33 -8.62
N ASP A 131 0.94 5.09 -8.14
CA ASP A 131 -0.33 4.44 -7.83
C ASP A 131 -0.95 5.12 -6.60
N LEU A 132 -2.22 5.53 -6.69
CA LEU A 132 -2.90 6.19 -5.58
C LEU A 132 -3.12 5.21 -4.43
N THR A 133 -2.95 5.70 -3.21
CA THR A 133 -3.13 4.88 -2.02
C THR A 133 -4.61 4.59 -1.80
N PRO A 134 -5.03 3.31 -1.74
CA PRO A 134 -6.42 2.95 -1.49
C PRO A 134 -6.79 3.30 -0.03
N PRO A 135 -8.04 3.71 0.22
CA PRO A 135 -8.52 4.03 1.58
C PRO A 135 -8.46 2.80 2.51
N ASP A 136 -8.71 1.61 1.97
CA ASP A 136 -8.51 0.33 2.67
C ASP A 136 -7.49 -0.53 1.92
N ARG A 137 -6.25 -0.52 2.43
CA ARG A 137 -5.13 -1.27 1.85
C ARG A 137 -5.30 -2.78 1.99
N ALA A 138 -5.93 -3.26 3.06
CA ALA A 138 -6.13 -4.69 3.27
C ALA A 138 -7.17 -5.25 2.30
N VAL A 139 -8.26 -4.49 2.05
CA VAL A 139 -9.23 -4.82 1.00
C VAL A 139 -8.55 -4.85 -0.36
N ARG A 140 -7.73 -3.84 -0.69
CA ARG A 140 -7.02 -3.82 -1.97
C ARG A 140 -6.04 -4.99 -2.15
N ILE A 141 -5.32 -5.36 -1.09
CA ILE A 141 -4.46 -6.57 -1.10
C ILE A 141 -5.32 -7.81 -1.36
N ALA A 142 -6.48 -7.95 -0.71
CA ALA A 142 -7.36 -9.09 -0.89
C ALA A 142 -7.87 -9.21 -2.34
N GLU A 143 -8.27 -8.09 -2.96
CA GLU A 143 -8.65 -8.06 -4.39
C GLU A 143 -7.51 -8.55 -5.31
N LEU A 144 -6.29 -8.05 -5.07
CA LEU A 144 -5.11 -8.42 -5.87
C LEU A 144 -4.77 -9.91 -5.71
N VAL A 145 -4.82 -10.43 -4.49
CA VAL A 145 -4.53 -11.84 -4.18
C VAL A 145 -5.61 -12.75 -4.79
N ARG A 146 -6.89 -12.42 -4.61
CA ARG A 146 -8.00 -13.28 -5.03
C ARG A 146 -8.16 -13.41 -6.54
N ARG A 147 -7.55 -12.51 -7.32
CA ARG A 147 -7.41 -12.70 -8.77
C ARG A 147 -6.67 -13.99 -9.14
N TYR A 148 -5.76 -14.46 -8.30
CA TYR A 148 -4.95 -15.67 -8.51
C TYR A 148 -5.31 -16.80 -7.53
N TYR A 149 -5.80 -16.44 -6.35
CA TYR A 149 -6.17 -17.35 -5.27
C TYR A 149 -7.55 -16.97 -4.71
N PRO A 150 -8.66 -17.30 -5.41
CA PRO A 150 -10.00 -16.81 -5.05
C PRO A 150 -10.41 -17.11 -3.60
N GLU A 151 -10.01 -18.28 -3.09
CA GLU A 151 -10.28 -18.76 -1.73
C GLU A 151 -9.23 -18.30 -0.71
N ALA A 152 -8.41 -17.29 -1.02
CA ALA A 152 -7.39 -16.80 -0.10
C ALA A 152 -8.03 -16.07 1.08
N GLU A 153 -7.60 -16.44 2.28
CA GLU A 153 -8.07 -15.83 3.52
C GLU A 153 -6.96 -15.13 4.30
N LEU A 154 -5.70 -15.51 4.07
CA LEU A 154 -4.59 -15.02 4.87
C LEU A 154 -3.28 -15.08 4.08
N LEU A 155 -2.41 -14.10 4.33
CA LEU A 155 -1.03 -14.07 3.85
C LEU A 155 -0.05 -14.27 5.00
N ASP A 156 0.95 -15.13 4.81
CA ASP A 156 2.18 -15.19 5.62
C ASP A 156 3.21 -14.22 5.03
N VAL A 157 3.61 -13.20 5.78
CA VAL A 157 4.46 -12.10 5.29
C VAL A 157 5.74 -11.96 6.11
N ASP A 158 6.84 -11.69 5.43
CA ASP A 158 8.13 -11.28 5.99
C ASP A 158 8.22 -9.77 6.06
N LEU A 159 8.29 -9.25 7.28
CA LEU A 159 8.46 -7.82 7.59
C LEU A 159 9.92 -7.46 7.85
N SER A 160 10.87 -8.40 7.73
CA SER A 160 12.30 -8.13 7.93
C SER A 160 12.97 -7.43 6.75
N THR A 161 12.34 -7.48 5.58
CA THR A 161 12.85 -6.88 4.34
C THR A 161 11.97 -5.71 3.89
N SER A 162 12.62 -4.70 3.31
CA SER A 162 11.95 -3.69 2.47
C SER A 162 12.50 -3.87 1.04
N PRO A 163 11.64 -4.14 0.04
CA PRO A 163 10.19 -4.36 0.16
C PRO A 163 9.83 -5.65 0.91
N CYS A 164 8.64 -5.68 1.52
CA CYS A 164 8.12 -6.85 2.24
C CYS A 164 7.92 -8.05 1.31
N ARG A 165 8.14 -9.27 1.81
CA ARG A 165 7.95 -10.49 1.01
C ARG A 165 6.74 -11.28 1.48
N VAL A 166 5.96 -11.83 0.54
CA VAL A 166 4.91 -12.82 0.87
C VAL A 166 5.51 -14.22 0.79
N PHE A 167 5.50 -14.95 1.90
CA PHE A 167 5.97 -16.34 1.97
C PHE A 167 4.91 -17.32 1.46
N GLY A 168 3.64 -17.08 1.77
CA GLY A 168 2.59 -18.02 1.40
C GLY A 168 1.19 -17.42 1.47
N VAL A 169 0.30 -18.02 0.68
CA VAL A 169 -1.15 -17.81 0.72
C VAL A 169 -1.80 -19.00 1.42
N VAL A 170 -2.71 -18.73 2.36
CA VAL A 170 -3.38 -19.74 3.20
C VAL A 170 -4.88 -19.76 2.89
N HIS A 171 -5.44 -20.97 2.81
CA HIS A 171 -6.87 -21.25 2.59
C HIS A 171 -7.49 -21.89 3.84
N VAL A 172 -8.76 -21.58 4.15
CA VAL A 172 -9.49 -22.35 5.18
C VAL A 172 -9.84 -23.71 4.61
N GLY A 173 -9.24 -24.74 5.19
CA GLY A 173 -9.35 -26.13 4.74
C GLY A 173 -7.99 -26.81 4.54
N ASP A 174 -6.89 -26.05 4.50
CA ASP A 174 -5.57 -26.64 4.70
C ASP A 174 -5.48 -27.07 6.18
N ASP A 175 -5.41 -28.38 6.43
CA ASP A 175 -5.57 -29.02 7.73
C ASP A 175 -4.85 -28.25 8.85
N MET A 176 -5.64 -27.58 9.70
CA MET A 176 -5.17 -26.94 10.94
C MET A 176 -4.89 -28.01 12.04
N GLU A 177 -4.56 -29.24 11.64
CA GLU A 177 -4.14 -30.33 12.51
C GLU A 177 -2.65 -30.21 12.80
N ASP A 178 -2.27 -29.27 13.67
CA ASP A 178 -1.11 -29.36 14.59
C ASP A 178 -0.83 -28.01 15.28
N SER A 179 -1.88 -27.31 15.75
CA SER A 179 -1.68 -26.23 16.73
C SER A 179 -1.29 -26.84 18.09
N SER A 180 0.02 -26.97 18.27
CA SER A 180 0.65 -27.51 19.47
C SER A 180 0.23 -26.80 20.77
N ALA A 181 0.07 -27.59 21.84
CA ALA A 181 -0.40 -27.19 23.18
C ALA A 181 0.52 -26.22 23.96
N SER A 182 1.44 -25.52 23.29
CA SER A 182 2.47 -24.65 23.89
C SER A 182 2.12 -23.16 23.84
N GLY A 183 0.95 -22.77 23.32
CA GLY A 183 0.60 -21.34 23.15
C GLY A 183 1.41 -20.61 22.06
N THR A 184 2.30 -21.32 21.37
CA THR A 184 2.98 -20.84 20.16
C THR A 184 2.16 -21.26 18.96
N TRP A 185 1.44 -20.31 18.37
CA TRP A 185 0.72 -20.52 17.12
C TRP A 185 1.72 -20.61 15.97
N VAL A 186 1.73 -21.75 15.25
CA VAL A 186 2.55 -21.95 14.06
C VAL A 186 1.63 -21.81 12.84
N PRO A 187 1.88 -20.86 11.92
CA PRO A 187 1.07 -20.74 10.72
C PRO A 187 1.12 -22.02 9.89
N PRO A 188 0.00 -22.44 9.26
CA PRO A 188 0.04 -23.47 8.23
C PRO A 188 1.01 -23.04 7.11
N VAL A 189 1.73 -24.00 6.53
CA VAL A 189 2.67 -23.74 5.44
C VAL A 189 1.87 -23.35 4.20
N GLY A 190 1.73 -22.04 3.98
CA GLY A 190 1.04 -21.50 2.81
C GLY A 190 1.73 -21.88 1.50
N ARG A 191 0.96 -21.91 0.40
CA ARG A 191 1.53 -22.15 -0.93
C ARG A 191 2.34 -20.92 -1.36
N PRO A 192 3.57 -21.10 -1.90
CA PRO A 192 4.31 -19.99 -2.47
C PRO A 192 3.47 -19.29 -3.54
N PRO A 193 3.41 -17.94 -3.52
CA PRO A 193 2.62 -17.21 -4.49
C PRO A 193 3.19 -17.36 -5.91
N ALA A 194 2.30 -17.56 -6.88
CA ALA A 194 2.58 -17.70 -8.30
C ALA A 194 1.83 -16.62 -9.10
N TRP A 195 1.97 -15.35 -8.69
CA TRP A 195 1.45 -14.19 -9.41
C TRP A 195 2.56 -13.43 -10.15
N PRO A 196 2.23 -12.56 -11.12
CA PRO A 196 3.20 -11.73 -11.81
C PRO A 196 3.97 -10.79 -10.87
N LYS A 197 5.21 -10.44 -11.25
CA LYS A 197 6.08 -9.52 -10.49
C LYS A 197 5.44 -8.18 -10.18
N GLU A 198 4.62 -7.67 -11.10
CA GLU A 198 3.92 -6.40 -10.89
C GLU A 198 2.87 -6.51 -9.78
N THR A 199 2.16 -7.63 -9.69
CA THR A 199 1.24 -7.92 -8.58
C THR A 199 2.00 -8.08 -7.27
N GLU A 200 3.13 -8.78 -7.29
CA GLU A 200 4.02 -8.92 -6.12
C GLU A 200 4.47 -7.56 -5.59
N ARG A 201 4.95 -6.68 -6.48
CA ARG A 201 5.41 -5.33 -6.14
C ARG A 201 4.31 -4.48 -5.51
N ARG A 202 3.10 -4.50 -6.08
CA ARG A 202 1.95 -3.76 -5.54
C ARG A 202 1.52 -4.28 -4.16
N ILE A 203 1.47 -5.60 -3.98
CA ILE A 203 1.14 -6.21 -2.68
C ILE A 203 2.22 -5.84 -1.65
N ALA A 204 3.50 -5.97 -2.00
CA ALA A 204 4.61 -5.62 -1.11
C ALA A 204 4.58 -4.15 -0.68
N ALA A 205 4.33 -3.23 -1.62
CA ALA A 205 4.21 -1.80 -1.32
C ALA A 205 3.05 -1.51 -0.35
N LEU A 206 1.88 -2.13 -0.55
CA LEU A 206 0.72 -1.94 0.35
C LEU A 206 0.99 -2.53 1.74
N ILE A 207 1.64 -3.69 1.84
CA ILE A 207 2.04 -4.29 3.13
C ILE A 207 3.01 -3.36 3.87
N GLU A 208 3.98 -2.79 3.16
CA GLU A 208 4.96 -1.87 3.75
C GLU A 208 4.29 -0.59 4.27
N GLN A 209 3.33 -0.02 3.52
CA GLN A 209 2.53 1.10 4.00
C GLN A 209 1.75 0.75 5.27
N ILE A 210 1.13 -0.44 5.33
CA ILE A 210 0.46 -0.94 6.55
C ILE A 210 1.47 -1.08 7.70
N GLN A 211 2.67 -1.60 7.44
CA GLN A 211 3.71 -1.78 8.45
C GLN A 211 4.23 -0.46 9.02
N LEU A 212 4.38 0.55 8.16
CA LEU A 212 4.90 1.87 8.52
C LEU A 212 3.91 2.64 9.38
N LEU A 213 2.61 2.58 9.07
CA LEU A 213 1.56 3.31 9.78
C LEU A 213 1.08 2.54 11.04
N PRO A 214 1.31 3.06 12.27
CA PRO A 214 1.06 2.29 13.49
C PRO A 214 -0.39 1.85 13.69
N HIS A 215 -1.36 2.68 13.29
CA HIS A 215 -2.78 2.38 13.42
C HIS A 215 -3.22 1.26 12.47
N LEU A 216 -2.74 1.28 11.22
CA LEU A 216 -3.02 0.22 10.24
C LEU A 216 -2.31 -1.08 10.63
N ARG A 217 -1.06 -1.01 11.09
CA ARG A 217 -0.33 -2.18 11.59
C ARG A 217 -1.11 -2.89 12.68
N ALA A 218 -1.58 -2.14 13.69
CA ALA A 218 -2.34 -2.70 14.81
C ALA A 218 -3.69 -3.31 14.37
N GLN A 219 -4.29 -2.78 13.29
CA GLN A 219 -5.56 -3.25 12.77
C GLN A 219 -5.44 -4.49 11.88
N HIS A 220 -4.39 -4.59 11.06
CA HIS A 220 -4.31 -5.55 9.96
C HIS A 220 -3.22 -6.61 10.10
N LEU A 221 -2.19 -6.41 10.93
CA LEU A 221 -1.09 -7.36 11.08
C LEU A 221 -1.16 -8.10 12.41
N LEU A 222 -1.30 -9.42 12.34
CA LEU A 222 -1.23 -10.31 13.49
C LEU A 222 0.20 -10.85 13.63
N SER A 223 0.78 -10.76 14.82
CA SER A 223 2.12 -11.29 15.07
C SER A 223 2.12 -12.82 14.94
N ALA A 224 2.86 -13.37 13.99
CA ALA A 224 3.07 -14.79 13.85
C ALA A 224 4.41 -15.15 14.52
N GLY A 225 4.42 -15.26 15.86
CA GLY A 225 5.60 -15.69 16.60
C GLY A 225 5.98 -14.88 17.84
N GLY A 226 7.12 -15.24 18.45
CA GLY A 226 7.71 -14.54 19.59
C GLY A 226 8.25 -13.15 19.23
N PRO A 227 8.76 -12.37 20.22
CA PRO A 227 9.14 -10.96 20.05
C PRO A 227 10.30 -10.69 19.05
N THR A 228 10.89 -11.75 18.49
CA THR A 228 12.00 -11.71 17.51
C THR A 228 11.60 -12.19 16.11
N GLU A 229 10.35 -12.64 15.92
CA GLU A 229 9.90 -13.12 14.62
C GLU A 229 9.37 -11.94 13.81
N TYR A 230 10.06 -11.65 12.70
CA TYR A 230 9.64 -10.66 11.70
C TYR A 230 8.55 -11.19 10.78
N ARG A 231 7.84 -12.25 11.18
CA ARG A 231 6.72 -12.82 10.46
C ARG A 231 5.42 -12.25 10.99
N ALA A 232 4.54 -11.88 10.08
CA ALA A 232 3.19 -11.48 10.43
C ALA A 232 2.19 -12.20 9.52
N LEU A 233 0.95 -12.25 10.00
CA LEU A 233 -0.18 -12.61 9.17
C LEU A 233 -0.96 -11.38 8.80
N LEU A 234 -1.43 -11.36 7.57
CA LEU A 234 -2.39 -10.38 7.09
C LEU A 234 -3.69 -11.11 6.73
N PRO A 235 -4.73 -11.04 7.59
CA PRO A 235 -6.06 -11.52 7.25
C PRO A 235 -6.64 -10.72 6.07
N LEU A 236 -7.20 -11.44 5.09
CA LEU A 236 -7.79 -10.84 3.90
C LEU A 236 -9.29 -10.62 4.13
N PRO A 237 -9.78 -9.37 4.18
CA PRO A 237 -11.20 -9.08 4.37
C PRO A 237 -12.04 -9.83 3.33
N GLN A 238 -13.16 -10.44 3.74
CA GLN A 238 -14.06 -11.11 2.80
C GLN A 238 -14.77 -10.09 1.91
N PRO A 239 -15.06 -10.40 0.64
CA PRO A 239 -15.85 -9.52 -0.20
C PRO A 239 -17.21 -9.34 0.48
N VAL A 240 -17.63 -8.09 0.70
CA VAL A 240 -18.97 -7.80 1.21
C VAL A 240 -19.94 -8.31 0.13
N PRO A 241 -20.86 -9.24 0.44
CA PRO A 241 -21.84 -9.67 -0.55
C PRO A 241 -22.62 -8.43 -0.98
N GLU A 242 -22.66 -8.15 -2.28
CA GLU A 242 -23.56 -7.15 -2.83
C GLU A 242 -24.96 -7.49 -2.31
N SER A 243 -25.53 -6.58 -1.52
CA SER A 243 -26.90 -6.76 -1.06
C SER A 243 -27.77 -6.94 -2.31
N PRO A 244 -28.61 -7.99 -2.37
CA PRO A 244 -29.43 -8.21 -3.54
C PRO A 244 -30.23 -6.93 -3.79
N VAL A 245 -29.97 -6.30 -4.94
CA VAL A 245 -30.75 -5.18 -5.45
C VAL A 245 -32.19 -5.65 -5.39
N GLY A 246 -32.96 -5.10 -4.45
CA GLY A 246 -34.35 -5.44 -4.30
C GLY A 246 -35.02 -5.22 -5.64
N GLU A 247 -35.39 -6.31 -6.30
CA GLU A 247 -36.30 -6.27 -7.43
C GLU A 247 -37.52 -5.50 -6.92
N THR A 248 -37.67 -4.29 -7.45
CA THR A 248 -38.88 -3.50 -7.30
C THR A 248 -40.03 -4.36 -7.82
N GLY A 249 -40.80 -4.94 -6.90
CA GLY A 249 -42.07 -5.58 -7.17
C GLY A 249 -43.00 -4.54 -7.78
N ASN A 250 -42.97 -4.46 -9.10
CA ASN A 250 -43.88 -3.66 -9.89
C ASN A 250 -45.17 -4.47 -10.03
N ASP A 251 -45.96 -4.52 -8.96
CA ASP A 251 -47.30 -5.11 -8.99
C ASP A 251 -48.25 -4.11 -9.65
N ASN A 252 -48.23 -4.13 -10.98
CA ASN A 252 -49.22 -3.46 -11.80
C ASN A 252 -49.80 -4.49 -12.77
N THR A 253 -50.75 -5.29 -12.29
CA THR A 253 -51.70 -5.99 -13.17
C THR A 253 -53.12 -5.59 -12.81
N GLN A 254 -53.67 -4.77 -13.70
CA GLN A 254 -55.10 -4.61 -13.91
C GLN A 254 -55.75 -5.97 -14.20
N GLY A 255 -56.91 -6.21 -13.60
CA GLY A 255 -57.85 -7.26 -13.98
C GLY A 255 -59.26 -6.80 -13.70
N MET A 256 -59.93 -6.30 -14.75
CA MET A 256 -61.34 -5.93 -14.77
C MET A 256 -62.24 -7.13 -14.43
N SER A 257 -63.21 -6.93 -13.53
CA SER A 257 -64.64 -7.33 -13.64
C SER A 257 -65.42 -6.78 -12.46
#